data_AF-A0A4P9JL89-F1
#
_entry.id   AF-A0A4P9JL89-F1
#
_cell.length_a   1.000
_cell.length_b   1.000
_cell.length_c   1.000
_cell.angle_alpha   90.00
_cell.angle_beta   90.00
_cell.angle_gamma   90.00
#
_symmetry.space_group_name_H-M   'P 1'
#
loop_
_entity.id
_entity.type
_entity.pdbx_description
1 polymer ?
#
loop_
_entity_poly.entity_id
_entity_poly.type
_entity_poly.pdbx_seq_one_letter_code
_entity_poly.pdbx_strand_id
1 'polypeptide(L)'
;MLRLHASGAIAMPIEIRLQILASSKDVIHSWAVPSAGVKIDCVPGYSSHKVIIFLISGIFWGQCMEICGRYHHWMPIVVYFMKRDLFFLWCTHFVFLSNSNNIWTINDRQFLNYTKTVSYDKMSWLNELIK
;
A
#
# COMPACT_ATOMS: atom_id res chain seq x y z
N MET A 1 23.05 -9.86 2.36
CA MET A 1 21.82 -10.31 3.07
C MET A 1 20.70 -9.35 2.68
N LEU A 2 19.67 -9.83 1.97
CA LEU A 2 18.51 -9.00 1.57
C LEU A 2 17.54 -8.88 2.75
N ARG A 3 17.19 -7.65 3.14
CA ARG A 3 16.21 -7.39 4.21
C ARG A 3 14.91 -6.90 3.60
N LEU A 4 13.92 -7.79 3.49
CA LEU A 4 12.63 -7.51 2.84
C LEU A 4 11.51 -7.14 3.82
N HIS A 5 11.75 -7.23 5.12
CA HIS A 5 10.72 -6.99 6.14
C HIS A 5 10.59 -5.49 6.46
N ALA A 6 9.39 -4.94 6.28
CA ALA A 6 8.99 -3.60 6.70
C ALA A 6 7.91 -3.66 7.80
N SER A 7 7.84 -2.64 8.65
CA SER A 7 6.80 -2.52 9.68
C SER A 7 5.43 -2.16 9.10
N GLY A 8 5.42 -1.44 7.97
CA GLY A 8 4.23 -1.06 7.23
C GLY A 8 4.29 -1.54 5.79
N ALA A 9 3.12 -1.65 5.17
CA ALA A 9 2.96 -2.02 3.77
C ALA A 9 1.99 -1.05 3.10
N ILE A 10 2.16 -0.86 1.80
CA ILE A 10 1.27 -0.05 0.97
C ILE A 10 0.20 -0.97 0.39
N ALA A 11 -1.08 -0.70 0.65
CA ALA A 11 -2.17 -1.40 -0.03
C ALA A 11 -2.53 -0.67 -1.34
N MET A 12 -2.76 -1.41 -2.42
CA MET A 12 -3.22 -0.89 -3.71
C MET A 12 -4.22 -1.84 -4.36
N PRO A 13 -5.24 -1.32 -5.07
CA PRO A 13 -6.20 -2.17 -5.76
C PRO A 13 -5.63 -2.70 -7.09
N ILE A 14 -6.02 -3.91 -7.46
CA ILE A 14 -5.79 -4.49 -8.80
C ILE A 14 -6.88 -4.06 -9.79
N GLU A 15 -6.61 -4.22 -11.08
CA GLU A 15 -7.52 -3.97 -12.22
C GLU A 15 -8.02 -2.52 -12.33
N ILE A 16 -7.35 -1.59 -11.66
CA ILE A 16 -7.65 -0.16 -11.71
C ILE A 16 -6.42 0.57 -12.22
N ARG A 17 -6.65 1.61 -13.04
CA ARG A 17 -5.61 2.54 -13.46
C ARG A 17 -5.18 3.39 -12.27
N LEU A 18 -3.95 3.17 -11.79
CA LEU A 18 -3.34 3.93 -10.72
C LEU A 18 -2.34 4.93 -11.28
N GLN A 19 -2.37 6.15 -10.77
CA GLN A 19 -1.32 7.14 -11.00
C GLN A 19 -0.46 7.25 -9.74
N ILE A 20 0.78 6.76 -9.84
CA ILE A 20 1.76 6.83 -8.77
C ILE A 20 2.54 8.12 -8.94
N LEU A 21 2.60 8.94 -7.89
CA LEU A 21 3.46 10.11 -7.79
C LEU A 21 4.57 9.80 -6.79
N ALA A 22 5.81 10.07 -7.18
CA ALA A 22 6.99 9.78 -6.36
C ALA A 22 7.92 11.00 -6.33
N SER A 23 8.35 11.37 -5.12
CA SER A 23 9.31 12.43 -4.87
C SER A 23 10.08 12.11 -3.60
N SER A 24 11.19 12.79 -3.37
CA SER A 24 12.00 12.67 -2.16
C SER A 24 12.07 14.00 -1.41
N LYS A 25 12.36 13.92 -0.11
CA LYS A 25 12.58 15.10 0.75
C LYS A 25 14.05 15.43 0.96
N ASP A 26 14.95 14.48 0.76
CA ASP A 26 16.37 14.60 1.09
C ASP A 26 17.28 14.42 -0.14
N VAL A 27 17.56 13.19 -0.54
CA VAL A 27 18.42 12.81 -1.66
C VAL A 27 17.61 11.97 -2.66
N ILE A 28 18.22 11.59 -3.79
CA ILE A 28 17.53 10.75 -4.76
C ILE A 28 17.38 9.33 -4.19
N HIS A 29 16.16 8.81 -4.29
CA HIS A 29 15.85 7.39 -4.06
C HIS A 29 15.19 6.82 -5.32
N SER A 30 14.90 5.53 -5.33
CA SER A 30 14.09 4.93 -6.40
C SER A 30 13.15 3.88 -5.83
N TRP A 31 11.85 4.13 -5.95
CA TRP A 31 10.82 3.21 -5.53
C TRP A 31 10.65 2.11 -6.58
N ALA A 32 11.04 0.89 -6.24
CA ALA A 32 11.04 -0.23 -7.18
C ALA A 32 10.42 -1.49 -6.58
N VAL A 33 9.54 -2.12 -7.34
CA VAL A 33 8.92 -3.42 -7.06
C VAL A 33 9.17 -4.32 -8.28
N PRO A 34 10.28 -5.08 -8.31
CA PRO A 34 10.74 -5.78 -9.51
C PRO A 34 9.72 -6.80 -10.06
N SER A 35 9.07 -7.58 -9.20
CA SER A 35 8.07 -8.57 -9.62
C SER A 35 6.80 -7.94 -10.20
N ALA A 36 6.54 -6.67 -9.89
CA ALA A 36 5.45 -5.90 -10.49
C ALA A 36 5.91 -5.11 -11.73
N GLY A 37 7.19 -5.18 -12.11
CA GLY A 37 7.75 -4.46 -13.25
C GLY A 37 7.82 -2.94 -13.07
N VAL A 38 7.83 -2.44 -11.83
CA VAL A 38 7.80 -1.00 -11.55
C VAL A 38 9.12 -0.52 -10.95
N LYS A 39 9.65 0.56 -11.52
CA LYS A 39 10.69 1.41 -10.97
C LYS A 39 10.32 2.87 -11.23
N ILE A 40 10.39 3.74 -10.24
CA ILE A 40 10.19 5.19 -10.37
C ILE A 40 11.15 5.93 -9.45
N ASP A 41 11.89 6.89 -10.01
CA ASP A 41 12.89 7.63 -9.24
C ASP A 41 12.22 8.75 -8.43
N CYS A 42 12.58 8.84 -7.16
CA CYS A 42 12.12 9.83 -6.21
C CYS A 42 13.16 10.94 -6.11
N VAL A 43 12.97 12.03 -6.86
CA VAL A 43 13.94 13.13 -6.95
C VAL A 43 13.49 14.31 -6.07
N PRO A 44 14.35 14.89 -5.22
CA PRO A 44 14.00 16.08 -4.45
C PRO A 44 13.63 17.26 -5.34
N GLY A 45 12.53 17.95 -5.03
CA GLY A 45 12.06 19.10 -5.82
C GLY A 45 11.41 18.75 -7.16
N TYR A 46 11.29 17.46 -7.50
CA TYR A 46 10.61 16.98 -8.70
C TYR A 46 9.64 15.84 -8.36
N SER A 47 8.48 15.81 -9.01
CA SER A 47 7.48 14.74 -8.83
C SER A 47 7.43 13.88 -10.08
N SER A 48 8.03 12.69 -10.00
CA SER A 48 7.93 11.68 -11.04
C SER A 48 6.53 11.07 -11.00
N HIS A 49 5.90 10.87 -12.15
CA HIS A 49 4.60 10.23 -12.24
C HIS A 49 4.66 8.98 -13.14
N LYS A 50 3.89 7.95 -12.79
CA LYS A 50 3.72 6.77 -13.65
C LYS A 50 2.29 6.24 -13.53
N VAL A 51 1.68 5.94 -14.68
CA VAL A 51 0.35 5.34 -14.75
C VAL A 51 0.50 3.84 -15.00
N ILE A 52 -0.07 3.02 -14.12
CA ILE A 52 0.11 1.55 -14.12
C ILE A 52 -1.22 0.88 -13.77
N ILE A 53 -1.42 -0.32 -14.31
CA ILE A 53 -2.50 -1.23 -13.89
C ILE A 53 -1.82 -2.51 -13.40
N PHE A 54 -2.16 -2.93 -12.18
CA PHE A 54 -1.71 -4.22 -11.64
C PHE A 54 -2.79 -5.27 -11.86
N LEU A 55 -2.42 -6.44 -12.35
CA LEU A 55 -3.36 -7.50 -12.75
C LEU A 55 -3.37 -8.69 -11.78
N ILE A 56 -2.40 -8.76 -10.88
CA ILE A 56 -2.19 -9.91 -9.99
C ILE A 56 -2.32 -9.44 -8.55
N SER A 57 -3.21 -10.08 -7.79
CA SER A 57 -3.30 -9.91 -6.34
C SER A 57 -2.15 -10.60 -5.63
N GLY A 58 -1.77 -10.10 -4.46
CA GLY A 58 -0.75 -10.73 -3.63
C GLY A 58 0.17 -9.74 -2.93
N ILE A 59 1.22 -10.30 -2.33
CA ILE A 59 2.25 -9.54 -1.62
C ILE A 59 3.47 -9.41 -2.52
N PHE A 60 3.94 -8.18 -2.69
CA PHE A 60 5.06 -7.84 -3.54
C PHE A 60 6.11 -7.09 -2.71
N TRP A 61 7.37 -7.40 -2.96
CA TRP A 61 8.50 -6.82 -2.25
C TRP A 61 9.38 -6.02 -3.19
N GLY A 62 9.99 -4.99 -2.63
CA GLY A 62 10.88 -4.09 -3.29
C GLY A 62 12.01 -3.61 -2.38
N GLN A 63 12.95 -2.92 -2.98
CA GLN A 63 14.05 -2.22 -2.33
C GLN A 63 14.27 -0.92 -3.08
N CYS A 64 14.95 0.03 -2.43
CA CYS A 64 15.43 1.18 -3.15
C CYS A 64 16.45 0.78 -4.22
N MET A 65 16.31 1.33 -5.43
CA MET A 65 17.16 1.03 -6.58
C MET A 65 18.02 2.22 -7.05
N GLU A 66 18.23 3.20 -6.18
CA GLU A 66 19.13 4.35 -6.39
C GLU A 66 19.95 4.60 -5.12
N ILE A 67 21.27 4.71 -5.27
CA ILE A 67 22.18 4.83 -4.12
C ILE A 67 21.94 6.15 -3.38
N CYS A 68 21.51 6.05 -2.11
CA CYS A 68 21.03 7.21 -1.35
C CYS A 68 21.77 7.41 0.00
N GLY A 69 22.91 6.73 0.19
CA GLY A 69 23.73 6.83 1.40
C GLY A 69 23.78 5.54 2.25
N ARG A 70 24.21 5.67 3.51
CA ARG A 70 24.61 4.55 4.39
C ARG A 70 23.53 3.47 4.57
N TYR A 71 22.27 3.88 4.67
CA TYR A 71 21.14 2.99 4.90
C TYR A 71 20.39 2.62 3.60
N HIS A 72 21.01 2.80 2.44
CA HIS A 72 20.40 2.50 1.15
C HIS A 72 19.80 1.08 1.06
N HIS A 73 20.49 0.09 1.62
CA HIS A 73 20.05 -1.31 1.65
C HIS A 73 19.04 -1.65 2.77
N TRP A 74 18.66 -0.67 3.60
CA TRP A 74 17.81 -0.88 4.78
C TRP A 74 16.51 -0.05 4.72
N MET A 75 15.93 0.03 3.53
CA MET A 75 14.59 0.61 3.31
C MET A 75 13.77 -0.28 2.36
N PRO A 76 13.26 -1.40 2.89
CA PRO A 76 12.39 -2.29 2.12
C PRO A 76 11.07 -1.63 1.75
N ILE A 77 10.53 -2.06 0.61
CA ILE A 77 9.19 -1.73 0.14
C ILE A 77 8.35 -3.00 0.21
N VAL A 78 7.16 -2.92 0.82
CA VAL A 78 6.17 -4.01 0.83
C VAL A 78 4.86 -3.46 0.31
N VAL A 79 4.28 -4.16 -0.67
CA VAL A 79 3.03 -3.78 -1.32
C VAL A 79 2.04 -4.93 -1.28
N TYR A 80 0.82 -4.65 -0.86
CA TYR A 80 -0.32 -5.56 -0.95
C TYR A 80 -1.21 -5.14 -2.12
N PHE A 81 -1.22 -5.94 -3.17
CA PHE A 81 -2.18 -5.81 -4.26
C PHE A 81 -3.43 -6.60 -3.92
N MET A 82 -4.55 -5.90 -3.79
CA MET A 82 -5.82 -6.46 -3.31
C MET A 82 -6.92 -6.24 -4.34
N LYS A 83 -7.95 -7.08 -4.33
CA LYS A 83 -9.18 -6.81 -5.09
C LYS A 83 -9.79 -5.48 -4.63
N ARG A 84 -10.44 -4.78 -5.55
CA ARG A 84 -11.02 -3.45 -5.32
C ARG A 84 -11.89 -3.38 -4.06
N ASP A 85 -12.77 -4.37 -3.87
CA ASP A 85 -13.72 -4.37 -2.76
C ASP A 85 -13.01 -4.52 -1.40
N LEU A 86 -11.97 -5.36 -1.35
CA LEU A 86 -11.10 -5.51 -0.18
C LEU A 86 -10.28 -4.25 0.09
N PHE A 87 -9.78 -3.59 -0.96
CA PHE A 87 -9.07 -2.33 -0.82
C PHE A 87 -9.96 -1.23 -0.23
N PHE A 88 -11.22 -1.11 -0.68
CA PHE A 88 -12.16 -0.15 -0.10
C PHE A 88 -12.47 -0.45 1.37
N LEU A 89 -12.65 -1.72 1.73
CA LEU A 89 -12.81 -2.11 3.12
C LEU A 89 -11.58 -1.80 3.97
N TRP A 90 -10.38 -2.06 3.44
CA TRP A 90 -9.13 -1.71 4.10
C TRP A 90 -9.05 -0.19 4.35
N CYS A 91 -9.41 0.63 3.36
CA CYS A 91 -9.45 2.08 3.49
C CYS A 91 -10.44 2.53 4.57
N THR A 92 -11.66 1.99 4.60
CA THR A 92 -12.66 2.37 5.62
C THR A 92 -12.17 2.02 7.00
N HIS A 93 -11.64 0.80 7.21
CA HIS A 93 -11.09 0.39 8.50
C HIS A 93 -9.94 1.31 8.96
N PHE A 94 -9.02 1.68 8.08
CA PHE A 94 -7.95 2.63 8.41
C PHE A 94 -8.47 4.01 8.80
N VAL A 95 -9.50 4.52 8.11
CA VAL A 95 -10.14 5.80 8.41
C VAL A 95 -10.94 5.75 9.72
N PHE A 96 -11.58 4.62 10.03
CA PHE A 96 -12.30 4.44 11.29
C PHE A 96 -11.34 4.38 12.49
N LEU A 97 -10.22 3.68 12.36
CA LEU A 97 -9.20 3.61 13.42
C LEU A 97 -8.50 4.94 13.68
N SER A 98 -8.32 5.79 12.67
CA SER A 98 -7.68 7.10 12.85
C SER A 98 -8.61 8.14 13.50
N ASN A 99 -9.93 7.92 13.47
CA ASN A 99 -10.95 8.85 13.96
C ASN A 99 -11.55 8.49 15.32
N SER A 100 -10.89 7.69 16.16
CA SER A 100 -11.41 7.23 17.45
C SER A 100 -11.78 8.35 18.46
N ASN A 101 -11.52 9.62 18.14
CA ASN A 101 -11.85 10.77 18.98
C ASN A 101 -13.17 11.48 18.58
N ASN A 102 -13.83 11.07 17.49
CA ASN A 102 -15.10 11.66 17.07
C ASN A 102 -16.26 10.70 17.36
N ILE A 103 -17.22 11.14 18.18
CA ILE A 103 -18.46 10.42 18.47
C ILE A 103 -19.35 10.50 17.22
N TRP A 104 -19.57 9.36 16.58
CA TRP A 104 -20.35 9.31 15.35
C TRP A 104 -21.87 9.21 15.60
N THR A 105 -22.65 9.92 14.80
CA THR A 105 -24.12 9.99 14.87
C THR A 105 -24.79 8.85 14.09
N ILE A 106 -26.09 8.63 14.36
CA ILE A 106 -26.93 7.47 14.02
C ILE A 106 -26.94 7.01 12.52
N ASN A 107 -26.41 7.79 11.58
CA ASN A 107 -26.39 7.44 10.14
C ASN A 107 -25.38 6.34 9.76
N ASP A 108 -24.46 5.97 10.65
CA ASP A 108 -23.43 4.94 10.38
C ASP A 108 -23.92 3.49 10.51
N ARG A 109 -25.22 3.25 10.77
CA ARG A 109 -25.75 1.89 10.94
C ARG A 109 -25.69 1.04 9.69
N GLN A 110 -25.78 1.61 8.49
CA GLN A 110 -25.58 0.84 7.24
C GLN A 110 -24.10 0.43 7.06
N PHE A 111 -23.15 1.29 7.45
CA PHE A 111 -21.71 1.00 7.44
C PHE A 111 -21.31 -0.04 8.51
N LEU A 112 -21.91 0.01 9.69
CA LEU A 112 -21.74 -1.00 10.74
C LEU A 112 -22.25 -2.39 10.32
N ASN A 113 -23.29 -2.45 9.49
CA ASN A 113 -23.77 -3.73 8.96
C ASN A 113 -22.82 -4.32 7.91
N TYR A 114 -22.19 -3.48 7.07
CA TYR A 114 -21.17 -3.94 6.11
C TYR A 114 -19.87 -4.37 6.79
N THR A 115 -19.44 -3.67 7.85
CA THR A 115 -18.25 -4.04 8.64
C THR A 115 -18.49 -5.26 9.54
N LYS A 116 -19.70 -5.45 10.09
CA LYS A 116 -20.06 -6.67 10.85
C LYS A 116 -20.15 -7.92 9.99
N THR A 117 -20.52 -7.80 8.72
CA THR A 117 -20.47 -8.95 7.78
C THR A 117 -19.04 -9.33 7.38
N VAL A 118 -18.07 -8.45 7.62
CA VAL A 118 -16.69 -8.58 7.13
C VAL A 118 -15.69 -8.35 8.28
N SER A 119 -15.99 -8.89 9.47
CA SER A 119 -15.03 -8.99 10.56
C SER A 119 -13.99 -10.06 10.23
N TYR A 120 -13.04 -9.71 9.38
CA TYR A 120 -11.96 -10.60 8.97
C TYR A 120 -10.80 -10.48 9.97
N ASP A 121 -10.53 -11.57 10.70
CA ASP A 121 -9.31 -11.71 11.50
C ASP A 121 -8.07 -11.54 10.61
N LYS A 122 -6.96 -11.05 11.18
CA LYS A 122 -5.69 -10.81 10.45
C LYS A 122 -5.21 -12.00 9.59
N MET A 123 -5.55 -13.22 10.01
CA MET A 123 -5.24 -14.47 9.27
C MET A 123 -6.13 -14.69 8.04
N SER A 124 -7.39 -14.25 8.10
CA SER A 124 -8.35 -14.36 6.99
C SER A 124 -8.02 -13.39 5.84
N TRP A 125 -7.48 -12.20 6.16
CA TRP A 125 -6.95 -11.25 5.17
C TRP A 125 -5.82 -11.86 4.32
N LEU A 126 -4.90 -12.57 4.96
CA LEU A 126 -3.79 -13.24 4.26
C LEU A 126 -4.31 -14.29 3.26
N ASN A 127 -5.36 -15.03 3.62
CA ASN A 127 -5.91 -16.07 2.78
C ASN A 127 -6.68 -15.52 1.57
N GLU A 128 -7.30 -14.34 1.66
CA GLU A 128 -7.94 -13.68 0.51
C GLU A 128 -6.97 -12.89 -0.36
N LEU A 129 -5.87 -12.39 0.22
CA LEU A 129 -4.77 -11.77 -0.54
C LEU A 129 -4.07 -12.75 -1.48
N ILE A 130 -4.02 -14.03 -1.11
CA ILE A 130 -3.31 -15.09 -1.83
C ILE A 130 -4.23 -15.79 -2.87
N LYS A 131 -5.55 -15.56 -2.82
CA LYS A 131 -6.55 -16.12 -3.76
C LYS A 131 -6.88 -15.18 -4.91
#